data_AF-A0A7S3M1H2-F1
#
_entry.id   AF-A0A7S3M1H2-F1
#
_cell.length_a   1.000
_cell.length_b   1.000
_cell.length_c   1.000
_cell.angle_alpha   90.00
_cell.angle_beta   90.00
_cell.angle_gamma   90.00
#
_symmetry.space_group_name_H-M   'P 1'
#
loop_
_entity.id
_entity.type
_entity.pdbx_description
1 polymer ?
#
loop_
_entity_poly.entity_id
_entity_poly.type
_entity_poly.pdbx_seq_one_letter_code
_entity_poly.pdbx_strand_id
1 'polypeptide(L)'
;DALARFQDTFGLSWNDALSRNLVCNARDAMQRLNLSVQEMDDKWSPLKIGNGKVKLGGGFYAGLIDELYVINGFYLAMRNVYTTPGRSVTWYALEWAASDLSWAEFRQRLVGDTDPAHAEDASLRGAIHRSWRELGLDDEPDTGHNAVHASASPFESLVERCNWLGRRAEGDPFGQEILARGVSPATLRHWTSDPVVEHQGV
;
A
#
# COMPACT_ATOMS: atom_id res chain seq x y z
N ASP A 1 -6.95 -1.18 -19.40
CA ASP A 1 -6.18 0.07 -19.46
C ASP A 1 -6.59 0.97 -18.29
N ALA A 2 -5.62 1.53 -17.54
CA ALA A 2 -5.89 2.37 -16.37
C ALA A 2 -6.38 3.78 -16.74
N LEU A 3 -5.88 4.32 -17.86
CA LEU A 3 -6.26 5.65 -18.35
C LEU A 3 -7.72 5.65 -18.84
N ALA A 4 -8.11 4.61 -19.58
CA ALA A 4 -9.51 4.40 -19.97
C ALA A 4 -10.44 4.36 -18.75
N ARG A 5 -10.12 3.56 -17.71
CA ARG A 5 -10.94 3.51 -16.49
C ARG A 5 -11.06 4.86 -15.79
N PHE A 6 -10.00 5.66 -15.78
CA PHE A 6 -10.04 7.01 -15.21
C PHE A 6 -11.02 7.88 -15.99
N GLN A 7 -10.91 7.90 -17.33
CA GLN A 7 -11.80 8.66 -18.19
C GLN A 7 -13.27 8.20 -18.07
N ASP A 8 -13.50 6.88 -18.03
CA ASP A 8 -14.85 6.31 -17.87
C ASP A 8 -15.47 6.71 -16.52
N THR A 9 -14.66 6.79 -15.45
CA THR A 9 -15.14 7.14 -14.10
C THR A 9 -15.43 8.63 -13.96
N PHE A 10 -14.61 9.49 -14.57
CA PHE A 10 -14.63 10.94 -14.30
C PHE A 10 -15.08 11.81 -15.46
N GLY A 11 -15.27 11.23 -16.65
CA GLY A 11 -15.63 11.97 -17.87
C GLY A 11 -14.53 12.93 -18.38
N LEU A 12 -13.32 12.87 -17.83
CA LEU A 12 -12.17 13.68 -18.23
C LEU A 12 -10.96 12.78 -18.49
N SER A 13 -10.26 13.03 -19.60
CA SER A 13 -9.04 12.27 -19.89
C SER A 13 -7.96 12.57 -18.84
N TRP A 14 -7.08 11.60 -18.60
CA TRP A 14 -5.95 11.79 -17.69
C TRP A 14 -5.04 12.95 -18.11
N ASN A 15 -4.76 13.07 -19.41
CA ASN A 15 -3.93 14.14 -19.94
C ASN A 15 -4.58 15.53 -19.79
N ASP A 16 -5.90 15.63 -19.93
CA ASP A 16 -6.61 16.89 -19.67
C ASP A 16 -6.64 17.24 -18.18
N ALA A 17 -6.78 16.24 -17.31
CA ALA A 17 -6.68 16.46 -15.86
C ALA A 17 -5.30 16.99 -15.47
N LEU A 18 -4.23 16.44 -16.06
CA LEU A 18 -2.86 16.91 -15.85
C LEU A 18 -2.61 18.30 -16.44
N SER A 19 -3.03 18.56 -17.68
CA SER A 19 -2.83 19.87 -18.34
C SER A 19 -3.54 21.01 -17.61
N ARG A 20 -4.63 20.69 -16.90
CA ARG A 20 -5.39 21.60 -16.04
C ARG A 20 -4.90 21.64 -14.60
N ASN A 21 -3.82 20.93 -14.25
CA ASN A 21 -3.25 20.84 -12.90
C ASN A 21 -4.27 20.37 -11.83
N LEU A 22 -5.16 19.45 -12.18
CA LEU A 22 -6.20 18.93 -11.30
C LEU A 22 -5.80 17.67 -10.53
N VAL A 23 -4.74 16.98 -10.98
CA VAL A 23 -4.23 15.77 -10.31
C VAL A 23 -3.21 16.16 -9.25
N CYS A 24 -3.34 15.62 -8.04
CA CYS A 24 -2.40 15.89 -6.95
C CYS A 24 -2.37 14.74 -5.93
N ASN A 25 -1.31 14.66 -5.13
CA ASN A 25 -1.26 13.70 -4.01
C ASN A 25 -2.09 14.21 -2.81
N ALA A 26 -2.34 13.34 -1.83
CA ALA A 26 -3.12 13.69 -0.63
C ALA A 26 -2.60 14.93 0.13
N ARG A 27 -1.27 15.14 0.21
CA ARG A 27 -0.67 16.29 0.91
C ARG A 27 -0.92 17.59 0.15
N ASP A 28 -0.72 17.58 -1.15
CA ASP A 28 -0.94 18.75 -2.00
C ASP A 28 -2.42 19.12 -2.05
N ALA A 29 -3.31 18.11 -2.10
CA ALA A 29 -4.75 18.31 -2.04
C ALA A 29 -5.17 18.97 -0.71
N MET A 30 -4.64 18.50 0.43
CA MET A 30 -4.89 19.13 1.73
C MET A 30 -4.46 20.59 1.76
N GLN A 31 -3.30 20.92 1.19
CA GLN A 31 -2.83 22.31 1.12
C GLN A 31 -3.72 23.18 0.22
N ARG A 32 -4.09 22.68 -0.97
CA ARG A 32 -4.92 23.41 -1.94
C ARG A 32 -6.35 23.65 -1.45
N LEU A 33 -6.91 22.69 -0.73
CA LEU A 33 -8.28 22.74 -0.21
C LEU A 33 -8.35 23.23 1.24
N ASN A 34 -7.19 23.51 1.87
CA ASN A 34 -7.07 23.89 3.28
C ASN A 34 -7.79 22.89 4.22
N LEU A 35 -7.51 21.60 4.04
CA LEU A 35 -8.08 20.50 4.82
C LEU A 35 -7.06 19.96 5.83
N SER A 36 -7.56 19.56 7.00
CA SER A 36 -6.85 18.69 7.93
C SER A 36 -6.81 17.24 7.44
N VAL A 37 -6.01 16.39 8.10
CA VAL A 37 -5.94 14.96 7.76
C VAL A 37 -7.29 14.27 7.95
N GLN A 38 -8.02 14.62 9.02
CA GLN A 38 -9.32 14.05 9.31
C GLN A 38 -10.34 14.45 8.23
N GLU A 39 -10.41 15.75 7.89
CA GLU A 39 -11.36 16.21 6.86
C GLU A 39 -11.07 15.63 5.47
N MET A 40 -9.80 15.39 5.15
CA MET A 40 -9.42 14.68 3.92
C MET A 40 -9.92 13.23 3.93
N ASP A 41 -9.79 12.52 5.05
CA ASP A 41 -10.25 11.15 5.20
C ASP A 41 -11.78 11.05 5.21
N ASP A 42 -12.47 11.99 5.86
CA ASP A 42 -13.93 12.11 5.85
C ASP A 42 -14.49 12.33 4.44
N LYS A 43 -13.76 13.08 3.59
CA LYS A 43 -14.10 13.25 2.16
C LYS A 43 -13.74 12.02 1.32
N TRP A 44 -12.69 11.28 1.67
CA TRP A 44 -12.21 10.13 0.89
C TRP A 44 -12.97 8.83 1.19
N SER A 45 -13.25 8.54 2.46
CA SER A 45 -13.82 7.26 2.93
C SER A 45 -15.18 6.90 2.30
N PRO A 46 -16.07 7.84 1.94
CA PRO A 46 -17.34 7.51 1.28
C PRO A 46 -17.16 7.11 -0.19
N LEU A 47 -16.06 7.50 -0.84
CA LEU A 47 -15.84 7.25 -2.27
C LEU A 47 -15.73 5.75 -2.55
N LYS A 48 -16.38 5.28 -3.63
CA LYS A 48 -16.38 3.86 -4.03
C LYS A 48 -15.78 3.68 -5.42
N ILE A 49 -15.20 2.52 -5.69
CA ILE A 49 -14.66 2.24 -7.02
C ILE A 49 -15.80 2.31 -8.05
N GLY A 50 -15.61 3.08 -9.12
CA GLY A 50 -16.63 3.35 -10.13
C GLY A 50 -17.60 4.47 -9.76
N ASN A 51 -17.52 5.02 -8.54
CA ASN A 51 -18.30 6.17 -8.09
C ASN A 51 -17.44 7.12 -7.25
N GLY A 52 -16.85 8.11 -7.92
CA GLY A 52 -15.95 9.09 -7.31
C GLY A 52 -14.54 8.56 -6.99
N LYS A 53 -14.25 7.27 -7.23
CA LYS A 53 -12.92 6.67 -7.09
C LYS A 53 -12.64 5.65 -8.18
N VAL A 54 -11.39 5.56 -8.62
CA VAL A 54 -10.90 4.58 -9.60
C VAL A 54 -9.63 3.92 -9.10
N LYS A 55 -9.49 2.61 -9.38
CA LYS A 55 -8.26 1.87 -9.16
C LYS A 55 -7.40 1.90 -10.42
N LEU A 56 -6.23 2.53 -10.30
CA LEU A 56 -5.27 2.65 -11.39
C LEU A 56 -4.30 1.46 -11.41
N GLY A 57 -3.91 0.98 -10.22
CA GLY A 57 -3.02 -0.18 -10.05
C GLY A 57 -3.08 -0.77 -8.64
N GLY A 58 -2.16 -1.69 -8.33
CA GLY A 58 -2.01 -2.23 -6.98
C GLY A 58 -1.66 -1.12 -6.00
N GLY A 59 -2.51 -0.87 -5.00
CA GLY A 59 -2.30 0.21 -4.02
C GLY A 59 -2.40 1.64 -4.58
N PHE A 60 -2.77 1.82 -5.86
CA PHE A 60 -2.77 3.11 -6.54
C PHE A 60 -4.19 3.48 -6.99
N TYR A 61 -4.74 4.51 -6.36
CA TYR A 61 -6.13 4.96 -6.53
C TYR A 61 -6.16 6.47 -6.79
N ALA A 62 -7.11 6.90 -7.62
CA ALA A 62 -7.49 8.30 -7.74
C ALA A 62 -8.94 8.47 -7.28
N GLY A 63 -9.20 9.50 -6.47
CA GLY A 63 -10.54 9.88 -6.02
C GLY A 63 -10.82 11.34 -6.37
N LEU A 64 -12.05 11.65 -6.72
CA LEU A 64 -12.49 13.03 -6.93
C LEU A 64 -12.91 13.63 -5.59
N ILE A 65 -12.18 14.64 -5.13
CA ILE A 65 -12.52 15.42 -3.94
C ILE A 65 -12.65 16.88 -4.36
N ASP A 66 -13.84 17.43 -4.21
CA ASP A 66 -14.23 18.71 -4.79
C ASP A 66 -13.90 18.71 -6.29
N GLU A 67 -12.98 19.57 -6.74
CA GLU A 67 -12.56 19.67 -8.16
C GLU A 67 -11.21 18.96 -8.46
N LEU A 68 -10.63 18.25 -7.49
CA LEU A 68 -9.30 17.66 -7.59
C LEU A 68 -9.34 16.13 -7.69
N TYR A 69 -8.49 15.58 -8.56
CA TYR A 69 -8.22 14.15 -8.64
C TYR A 69 -7.08 13.81 -7.69
N VAL A 70 -7.44 13.40 -6.48
CA VAL A 70 -6.51 13.12 -5.39
C VAL A 70 -6.00 11.69 -5.48
N ILE A 71 -4.69 11.53 -5.52
CA ILE A 71 -4.02 10.24 -5.48
C ILE A 71 -3.91 9.78 -4.02
N ASN A 72 -4.42 8.57 -3.76
CA ASN A 72 -4.36 7.88 -2.46
C ASN A 72 -4.72 8.80 -1.27
N GLY A 73 -5.90 9.45 -1.32
CA GLY A 73 -6.33 10.41 -0.30
C GLY A 73 -6.33 9.87 1.15
N PHE A 74 -6.54 8.56 1.32
CA PHE A 74 -6.45 7.87 2.62
C PHE A 74 -5.04 7.83 3.24
N TYR A 75 -3.98 8.09 2.46
CA TYR A 75 -2.61 7.76 2.87
C TYR A 75 -2.18 8.46 4.16
N LEU A 76 -2.57 9.72 4.35
CA LEU A 76 -2.16 10.49 5.52
C LEU A 76 -2.88 10.04 6.80
N ALA A 77 -4.15 9.63 6.70
CA ALA A 77 -4.88 9.02 7.81
C ALA A 77 -4.27 7.66 8.18
N MET A 78 -4.02 6.80 7.18
CA MET A 78 -3.32 5.52 7.36
C MET A 78 -1.94 5.72 8.03
N ARG A 79 -1.15 6.69 7.58
CA ARG A 79 0.15 7.01 8.19
C ARG A 79 0.03 7.39 9.66
N ASN A 80 -0.99 8.17 10.03
CA ASN A 80 -1.19 8.60 11.42
C ASN A 80 -1.43 7.42 12.37
N VAL A 81 -2.02 6.32 11.91
CA VAL A 81 -2.18 5.08 12.71
C VAL A 81 -0.82 4.54 13.19
N TYR A 82 0.25 4.76 12.41
CA TYR A 82 1.60 4.32 12.77
C TYR A 82 2.44 5.38 13.48
N THR A 83 2.24 6.66 13.17
CA THR A 83 3.13 7.73 13.64
C THR A 83 2.61 8.50 14.86
N THR A 84 1.37 8.27 15.28
CA THR A 84 0.80 8.95 16.46
C THR A 84 1.50 8.48 17.74
N PRO A 85 1.87 9.38 18.67
CA PRO A 85 2.47 9.00 19.94
C PRO A 85 1.65 7.94 20.68
N GLY A 86 2.33 6.93 21.23
CA GLY A 86 1.69 5.80 21.92
C GLY A 86 1.31 4.62 21.01
N ARG A 87 1.46 4.74 19.69
CA ARG A 87 1.33 3.61 18.76
C ARG A 87 2.63 2.82 18.67
N SER A 88 2.51 1.52 18.44
CA SER A 88 3.64 0.60 18.28
C SER A 88 3.37 -0.39 17.16
N VAL A 89 4.46 -0.87 16.55
CA VAL A 89 4.42 -1.95 15.56
C VAL A 89 5.31 -3.06 16.09
N THR A 90 4.74 -4.26 16.20
CA THR A 90 5.52 -5.48 16.41
C THR A 90 5.78 -6.12 15.05
N TRP A 91 7.04 -6.38 14.75
CA TRP A 91 7.44 -7.02 13.49
C TRP A 91 8.19 -8.33 13.77
N TYR A 92 8.10 -9.25 12.81
CA TYR A 92 8.81 -10.52 12.83
C TYR A 92 9.54 -10.70 11.50
N ALA A 93 10.80 -11.14 11.56
CA ALA A 93 11.49 -11.65 10.38
C ALA A 93 11.27 -13.16 10.32
N LEU A 94 10.62 -13.63 9.26
CA LEU A 94 10.28 -15.04 9.06
C LEU A 94 11.16 -15.64 7.97
N GLU A 95 11.49 -16.92 8.13
CA GLU A 95 12.19 -17.72 7.14
C GLU A 95 11.53 -19.10 7.05
N TRP A 96 11.43 -19.62 5.84
CA TRP A 96 10.89 -20.95 5.56
C TRP A 96 11.47 -21.49 4.25
N ALA A 97 11.41 -22.80 4.05
CA ALA A 97 11.80 -23.39 2.77
C ALA A 97 10.73 -23.11 1.72
N ALA A 98 11.13 -22.59 0.55
CA ALA A 98 10.20 -22.32 -0.55
C ALA A 98 9.49 -23.58 -1.09
N SER A 99 10.02 -24.78 -0.79
CA SER A 99 9.37 -26.07 -1.06
C SER A 99 8.14 -26.34 -0.19
N ASP A 100 8.10 -25.74 1.00
CA ASP A 100 7.06 -26.01 2.01
C ASP A 100 5.92 -25.01 1.90
N LEU A 101 6.21 -23.78 1.44
CA LEU A 101 5.23 -22.72 1.28
C LEU A 101 5.69 -21.74 0.18
N SER A 102 4.94 -21.70 -0.93
CA SER A 102 5.19 -20.70 -1.96
C SER A 102 4.83 -19.30 -1.48
N TRP A 103 5.38 -18.26 -2.13
CA TRP A 103 5.05 -16.88 -1.76
C TRP A 103 3.56 -16.54 -1.97
N ALA A 104 2.93 -17.13 -2.99
CA ALA A 104 1.51 -16.98 -3.24
C ALA A 104 0.67 -17.59 -2.11
N GLU A 105 1.02 -18.79 -1.66
CA GLU A 105 0.35 -19.44 -0.53
C GLU A 105 0.60 -18.72 0.79
N PHE A 106 1.82 -18.22 1.03
CA PHE A 106 2.11 -17.36 2.17
C PHE A 106 1.16 -16.15 2.20
N ARG A 107 1.00 -15.46 1.07
CA ARG A 107 0.11 -14.30 0.96
C ARG A 107 -1.37 -14.64 1.08
N GLN A 108 -1.83 -15.72 0.45
CA GLN A 108 -3.26 -16.03 0.33
C GLN A 108 -3.77 -16.89 1.48
N ARG A 109 -3.01 -17.91 1.90
CA ARG A 109 -3.45 -18.91 2.88
C ARG A 109 -2.96 -18.60 4.28
N LEU A 110 -1.68 -18.24 4.44
CA LEU A 110 -1.14 -17.93 5.76
C LEU A 110 -1.59 -16.54 6.23
N VAL A 111 -1.35 -15.50 5.43
CA VAL A 111 -1.71 -14.11 5.79
C VAL A 111 -3.22 -13.89 5.67
N GLY A 112 -3.83 -14.30 4.55
CA GLY A 112 -5.26 -14.16 4.29
C GLY A 112 -5.60 -12.94 3.43
N ASP A 113 -6.85 -12.87 2.96
CA ASP A 113 -7.36 -11.77 2.14
C ASP A 113 -7.13 -10.41 2.82
N THR A 114 -6.95 -9.35 2.03
CA THR A 114 -6.78 -7.99 2.56
C THR A 114 -8.03 -7.51 3.29
N ASP A 115 -9.21 -7.94 2.85
CA ASP A 115 -10.45 -7.76 3.58
C ASP A 115 -10.68 -8.95 4.53
N PRO A 116 -10.51 -8.79 5.85
CA PRO A 116 -10.59 -9.91 6.79
C PRO A 116 -11.95 -10.63 6.79
N ALA A 117 -13.04 -9.97 6.37
CA ALA A 117 -14.35 -10.58 6.21
C ALA A 117 -14.39 -11.65 5.10
N HIS A 118 -13.46 -11.61 4.15
CA HIS A 118 -13.31 -12.58 3.07
C HIS A 118 -12.11 -13.53 3.26
N ALA A 119 -11.34 -13.38 4.34
CA ALA A 119 -10.17 -14.19 4.61
C ALA A 119 -10.56 -15.59 5.12
N GLU A 120 -9.80 -16.62 4.73
CA GLU A 120 -10.00 -17.97 5.26
C GLU A 120 -9.80 -17.99 6.78
N ASP A 121 -10.64 -18.76 7.46
CA ASP A 121 -10.67 -18.82 8.91
C ASP A 121 -9.34 -19.20 9.58
N ALA A 122 -8.56 -20.05 8.91
CA ALA A 122 -7.26 -20.51 9.38
C ALA A 122 -6.11 -19.53 9.08
N SER A 123 -6.35 -18.50 8.27
CA SER A 123 -5.36 -17.45 8.00
C SER A 123 -5.20 -16.52 9.20
N LEU A 124 -4.09 -15.78 9.27
CA LEU A 124 -3.85 -14.81 10.34
C LEU A 124 -4.96 -13.75 10.40
N ARG A 125 -5.35 -13.19 9.25
CA ARG A 125 -6.40 -12.17 9.20
C ARG A 125 -7.76 -12.74 9.56
N GLY A 126 -8.10 -13.94 9.06
CA GLY A 126 -9.37 -14.59 9.40
C GLY A 126 -9.46 -14.98 10.88
N ALA A 127 -8.38 -15.50 11.46
CA ALA A 127 -8.30 -15.82 12.88
C ALA A 127 -8.45 -14.56 13.76
N ILE A 128 -7.76 -13.47 13.42
CA ILE A 128 -7.88 -12.20 14.16
C ILE A 128 -9.28 -11.61 14.00
N HIS A 129 -9.85 -11.64 12.79
CA HIS A 129 -11.21 -11.16 12.54
C HIS A 129 -12.26 -11.96 13.33
N ARG A 130 -12.09 -13.27 13.52
CA ARG A 130 -13.03 -14.04 14.36
C ARG A 130 -12.97 -13.68 15.83
N SER A 131 -11.76 -13.45 16.35
CA SER A 131 -11.49 -13.27 17.78
C SER A 131 -11.14 -11.83 18.15
N TRP A 132 -11.47 -10.83 17.31
CA TRP A 132 -11.01 -9.45 17.50
C TRP A 132 -11.37 -8.86 18.87
N ARG A 133 -12.58 -9.17 19.36
CA ARG A 133 -13.05 -8.76 20.69
C ARG A 133 -12.26 -9.41 21.82
N GLU A 134 -11.96 -10.71 21.68
CA GLU A 134 -11.17 -11.48 22.66
C GLU A 134 -9.71 -11.00 22.70
N LEU A 135 -9.21 -10.57 21.54
CA LEU A 135 -7.89 -9.96 21.38
C LEU A 135 -7.84 -8.50 21.86
N GLY A 136 -8.98 -7.92 22.25
CA GLY A 136 -9.07 -6.56 22.76
C GLY A 136 -8.89 -5.48 21.70
N LEU A 137 -9.21 -5.76 20.44
CA LEU A 137 -9.25 -4.73 19.39
C LEU A 137 -10.47 -3.82 19.60
N ASP A 138 -10.30 -2.53 19.33
CA ASP A 138 -11.36 -1.53 19.53
C ASP A 138 -12.52 -1.69 18.53
N ASP A 139 -12.17 -2.05 17.28
CA ASP A 139 -13.11 -2.18 16.16
C ASP A 139 -12.92 -3.50 15.42
N GLU A 140 -13.97 -3.91 14.71
CA GLU A 140 -13.92 -5.06 13.80
C GLU A 140 -12.94 -4.79 12.65
N PRO A 141 -11.95 -5.67 12.39
CA PRO A 141 -10.97 -5.46 11.34
C PRO A 141 -11.60 -5.31 9.96
N ASP A 142 -11.19 -4.28 9.22
CA ASP A 142 -11.63 -4.01 7.85
C ASP A 142 -10.44 -4.00 6.87
N THR A 143 -10.68 -3.64 5.60
CA THR A 143 -9.63 -3.57 4.57
C THR A 143 -8.49 -2.61 4.92
N GLY A 144 -8.77 -1.53 5.66
CA GLY A 144 -7.79 -0.52 6.08
C GLY A 144 -7.06 -0.89 7.37
N HIS A 145 -7.74 -1.57 8.29
CA HIS A 145 -7.24 -2.01 9.60
C HIS A 145 -7.26 -3.55 9.72
N ASN A 146 -6.61 -4.22 8.76
CA ASN A 146 -6.63 -5.67 8.62
C ASN A 146 -5.63 -6.42 9.51
N ALA A 147 -5.26 -5.84 10.65
CA ALA A 147 -4.38 -6.36 11.70
C ALA A 147 -2.91 -6.68 11.33
N VAL A 148 -2.64 -7.36 10.20
CA VAL A 148 -1.31 -7.86 9.82
C VAL A 148 -0.91 -7.38 8.42
N HIS A 149 0.29 -6.80 8.35
CA HIS A 149 1.03 -6.56 7.11
C HIS A 149 2.02 -7.70 6.84
N ALA A 150 2.21 -8.03 5.57
CA ALA A 150 3.23 -8.97 5.12
C ALA A 150 3.75 -8.56 3.75
N SER A 151 5.06 -8.69 3.54
CA SER A 151 5.73 -8.33 2.29
C SER A 151 5.03 -8.93 1.06
N ALA A 152 4.82 -8.14 0.01
CA ALA A 152 4.05 -8.59 -1.16
C ALA A 152 4.85 -9.47 -2.13
N SER A 153 6.17 -9.41 -2.10
CA SER A 153 7.09 -10.22 -2.93
C SER A 153 8.44 -10.44 -2.22
N PRO A 154 9.30 -11.33 -2.72
CA PRO A 154 10.68 -11.45 -2.22
C PRO A 154 11.47 -10.13 -2.28
N PHE A 155 11.26 -9.31 -3.31
CA PHE A 155 11.91 -8.01 -3.45
C PHE A 155 11.37 -7.00 -2.43
N GLU A 156 10.04 -6.92 -2.26
CA GLU A 156 9.44 -6.07 -1.23
C GLU A 156 9.92 -6.48 0.17
N SER A 157 10.10 -7.78 0.40
CA SER A 157 10.64 -8.29 1.67
C SER A 157 12.08 -7.87 1.93
N LEU A 158 12.91 -7.80 0.88
CA LEU A 158 14.26 -7.21 0.97
C LEU A 158 14.18 -5.73 1.37
N VAL A 159 13.35 -4.94 0.69
CA VAL A 159 13.18 -3.50 0.97
C VAL A 159 12.70 -3.29 2.41
N GLU A 160 11.70 -4.04 2.85
CA GLU A 160 11.17 -3.97 4.21
C GLU A 160 12.22 -4.36 5.26
N ARG A 161 13.00 -5.43 5.03
CA ARG A 161 14.10 -5.79 5.95
C ARG A 161 15.16 -4.69 6.03
N CYS A 162 15.48 -4.02 4.93
CA CYS A 162 16.38 -2.86 4.97
C CYS A 162 15.82 -1.75 5.87
N ASN A 163 14.53 -1.44 5.71
CA ASN A 163 13.84 -0.38 6.47
C ASN A 163 13.71 -0.70 7.97
N TRP A 164 13.30 -1.92 8.31
CA TRP A 164 13.00 -2.30 9.70
C TRP A 164 14.22 -2.79 10.48
N LEU A 165 15.19 -3.41 9.81
CA LEU A 165 16.38 -3.99 10.46
C LEU A 165 17.63 -3.14 10.31
N GLY A 166 17.56 -2.02 9.57
CA GLY A 166 18.74 -1.20 9.23
C GLY A 166 19.80 -1.97 8.43
N ARG A 167 19.39 -3.07 7.78
CA ARG A 167 20.30 -3.90 6.99
C ARG A 167 20.52 -3.27 5.63
N ARG A 168 21.70 -3.53 5.07
CA ARG A 168 22.02 -3.17 3.70
C ARG A 168 21.51 -4.25 2.75
N ALA A 169 20.98 -3.86 1.60
CA ALA A 169 20.49 -4.81 0.60
C ALA A 169 21.59 -5.76 0.13
N GLU A 170 22.83 -5.27 0.04
CA GLU A 170 23.98 -6.10 -0.32
C GLU A 170 24.34 -7.11 0.77
N GLY A 171 23.87 -6.97 2.01
CA GLY A 171 24.11 -7.95 3.08
C GLY A 171 22.97 -8.96 3.24
N ASP A 172 21.91 -8.82 2.45
CA ASP A 172 20.72 -9.66 2.55
C ASP A 172 20.83 -10.90 1.65
N PRO A 173 20.35 -12.09 2.08
CA PRO A 173 20.40 -13.30 1.26
C PRO A 173 19.80 -13.13 -0.14
N PHE A 174 18.63 -12.48 -0.24
CA PHE A 174 18.00 -12.25 -1.54
C PHE A 174 18.72 -11.17 -2.34
N GLY A 175 19.24 -10.14 -1.67
CA GLY A 175 20.07 -9.12 -2.31
C GLY A 175 21.36 -9.68 -2.92
N GLN A 176 22.01 -10.63 -2.24
CA GLN A 176 23.18 -11.33 -2.77
C GLN A 176 22.86 -12.14 -4.04
N GLU A 177 21.72 -12.82 -4.08
CA GLU A 177 21.24 -13.49 -5.29
C GLU A 177 20.99 -12.53 -6.46
N ILE A 178 20.45 -11.34 -6.18
CA ILE A 178 20.27 -10.29 -7.20
C ILE A 178 21.62 -9.82 -7.76
N LEU A 179 22.60 -9.59 -6.89
CA LEU A 179 23.95 -9.19 -7.29
C LEU A 179 24.65 -10.28 -8.11
N ALA A 180 24.52 -11.54 -7.70
CA ALA A 180 25.07 -12.70 -8.41
C ALA A 180 24.50 -12.85 -9.83
N ARG A 181 23.27 -12.35 -10.07
CA ARG A 181 22.62 -12.30 -11.39
C ARG A 181 23.02 -11.07 -12.24
N GLY A 182 24.01 -10.30 -11.78
CA GLY A 182 24.61 -9.20 -12.55
C GLY A 182 24.00 -7.82 -12.33
N VAL A 183 23.05 -7.67 -11.40
CA VAL A 183 22.57 -6.34 -11.00
C VAL A 183 23.66 -5.63 -10.21
N SER A 184 23.99 -4.40 -10.59
CA SER A 184 25.04 -3.65 -9.90
C SER A 184 24.61 -3.26 -8.47
N PRO A 185 25.54 -3.15 -7.51
CA PRO A 185 25.22 -2.64 -6.17
C PRO A 185 24.58 -1.24 -6.19
N ALA A 186 24.96 -0.39 -7.14
CA ALA A 186 24.38 0.94 -7.29
C ALA A 186 22.90 0.86 -7.71
N THR A 187 22.59 0.01 -8.68
CA THR A 187 21.22 -0.26 -9.13
C THR A 187 20.36 -0.83 -8.00
N LEU A 188 20.89 -1.82 -7.26
CA LEU A 188 20.15 -2.42 -6.14
C LEU A 188 19.81 -1.39 -5.07
N ARG A 189 20.79 -0.56 -4.66
CA ARG A 189 20.56 0.52 -3.70
C ARG A 189 19.51 1.51 -4.18
N HIS A 190 19.58 1.87 -5.47
CA HIS A 190 18.62 2.80 -6.08
C HIS A 190 17.20 2.23 -6.06
N TRP A 191 17.01 0.95 -6.42
CA TRP A 191 15.68 0.33 -6.39
C TRP A 191 15.10 0.20 -4.98
N THR A 192 15.95 0.09 -3.95
CA THR A 192 15.49 0.00 -2.54
C THR A 192 15.22 1.35 -1.88
N SER A 193 15.44 2.48 -2.56
CA SER A 193 15.33 3.83 -1.96
C SER A 193 14.07 4.59 -2.34
N ASP A 194 13.02 3.91 -2.82
CA ASP A 194 11.82 4.54 -3.40
C ASP A 194 12.16 5.65 -4.41
N PRO A 195 12.88 5.31 -5.49
CA PRO A 195 13.41 6.31 -6.41
C PRO A 195 12.30 6.95 -7.23
N VAL A 196 12.39 8.26 -7.44
CA VAL A 196 11.62 8.92 -8.50
C VAL A 196 12.15 8.41 -9.84
N VAL A 197 11.27 7.76 -10.59
CA VAL A 197 11.58 7.26 -11.93
C VAL A 197 10.92 8.15 -12.97
N GLU A 198 11.72 8.62 -13.93
CA GLU A 198 11.19 9.26 -15.13
C GLU A 198 10.80 8.18 -16.12
N HIS A 199 9.52 8.12 -16.46
CA HIS A 199 9.02 7.26 -17.52
C HIS A 199 8.33 8.17 -18.54
N GLN A 200 8.67 8.02 -19.82
CA GLN A 200 8.12 8.84 -20.91
C GLN A 200 6.61 8.62 -21.15
N GLY A 201 5.96 7.76 -20.35
CA GLY A 201 4.63 7.26 -20.63
C GLY A 201 4.62 6.38 -21.88
N VAL A 202 3.56 5.60 -22.06
CA VAL A 202 3.22 4.95 -23.33
C VAL A 202 1.97 5.63 -23.86
#